data_AF-A0A7I8D857-F1
#
_entry.id   AF-A0A7I8D857-F1
#
_cell.length_a   1.000
_cell.length_b   1.000
_cell.length_c   1.000
_cell.angle_alpha   90.00
_cell.angle_beta   90.00
_cell.angle_gamma   90.00
#
_symmetry.space_group_name_H-M   'P 1'
#
loop_
_entity.id
_entity.type
_entity.pdbx_description
1 polymer ?
#
loop_
_entity_poly.entity_id
_entity_poly.type
_entity_poly.pdbx_seq_one_letter_code
_entity_poly.pdbx_strand_id
1 'polypeptide(L)'
;MVKCPVCSELLELLTTVHCEMVHGLTRQQVIERYGKPESFFMEFAKKYVDSAPVIRKRDFVNSQLLTDRIRSKTRKFHIDR
;
A
#
# COMPACT_ATOMS: atom_id res chain seq x y z
N MET A 1 -8.44 6.12 12.92
CA MET A 1 -9.81 6.34 12.42
C MET A 1 -10.21 5.19 11.52
N VAL A 2 -11.37 4.63 11.79
CA VAL A 2 -11.89 3.38 11.26
C VAL A 2 -13.34 3.63 10.85
N LYS A 3 -13.73 3.11 9.69
CA LYS A 3 -15.11 3.22 9.20
C LYS A 3 -15.94 2.04 9.71
N CYS A 4 -17.09 2.33 10.32
CA CYS A 4 -18.03 1.29 10.74
C CYS A 4 -18.58 0.56 9.50
N PRO A 5 -18.54 -0.78 9.45
CA PRO A 5 -18.97 -1.53 8.27
C PRO A 5 -20.51 -1.57 8.11
N VAL A 6 -21.27 -1.15 9.12
CA VAL A 6 -22.75 -1.12 9.08
C VAL A 6 -23.27 0.27 8.70
N CYS A 7 -22.95 1.30 9.49
CA CYS A 7 -23.47 2.66 9.29
C CYS A 7 -22.50 3.61 8.57
N SER A 8 -21.28 3.18 8.23
CA SER A 8 -20.25 4.02 7.60
C SER A 8 -19.79 5.24 8.43
N GLU A 9 -20.14 5.32 9.72
CA GLU A 9 -19.63 6.36 10.62
C GLU A 9 -18.12 6.21 10.86
N LEU A 10 -17.45 7.34 11.00
CA LEU A 10 -16.02 7.42 11.32
C LEU A 10 -15.81 7.38 12.83
N LEU A 11 -15.13 6.35 13.30
CA LEU A 11 -14.83 6.13 14.71
C LEU A 11 -13.31 6.09 14.91
N GLU A 12 -12.83 6.38 16.11
CA GLU A 12 -11.41 6.15 16.43
C GLU A 12 -11.08 4.66 16.43
N LEU A 13 -11.97 3.86 17.02
CA LEU A 13 -11.93 2.41 17.09
C LEU A 13 -13.36 1.86 16.98
N LEU A 14 -13.55 0.69 16.36
CA LEU A 14 -14.82 -0.02 16.42
C LEU A 14 -15.01 -0.61 17.83
N THR A 15 -15.77 0.10 18.69
CA THR A 15 -16.05 -0.32 20.07
C THR A 15 -17.26 -1.25 20.14
N THR A 16 -17.29 -2.11 21.16
CA THR A 16 -18.46 -2.96 21.45
C THR A 16 -19.69 -2.11 21.77
N VAL A 17 -19.51 -1.02 22.51
CA VAL A 17 -20.57 -0.08 22.89
C VAL A 17 -21.29 0.49 21.66
N HIS A 18 -20.56 0.93 20.63
CA HIS A 18 -21.18 1.41 19.39
C HIS A 18 -22.00 0.30 18.71
N CYS A 19 -21.44 -0.92 18.64
CA CYS A 19 -22.11 -2.05 17.99
C CYS A 19 -23.41 -2.43 18.71
N GLU A 20 -23.40 -2.47 20.03
CA GLU A 20 -24.54 -2.90 20.84
C GLU A 20 -25.61 -1.82 20.95
N MET A 21 -25.22 -0.55 21.15
CA MET A 21 -26.18 0.54 21.33
C MET A 21 -26.85 0.98 20.02
N VAL A 22 -26.10 1.01 18.92
CA VAL A 22 -26.62 1.50 17.63
C VAL A 22 -27.20 0.38 16.79
N HIS A 23 -26.56 -0.80 16.78
CA HIS A 23 -26.93 -1.90 15.89
C HIS A 23 -27.55 -3.10 16.61
N GLY A 24 -27.54 -3.13 17.95
CA GLY A 24 -28.02 -4.28 18.73
C GLY A 24 -27.22 -5.56 18.51
N LEU A 25 -25.99 -5.44 18.00
CA LEU A 25 -25.13 -6.57 17.62
C LEU A 25 -23.84 -6.53 18.42
N THR A 26 -23.30 -7.70 18.74
CA THR A 26 -21.95 -7.76 19.31
C THR A 26 -20.92 -7.43 18.23
N ARG A 27 -19.77 -6.91 18.65
CA ARG A 27 -18.66 -6.59 17.73
C ARG A 27 -18.25 -7.77 16.85
N GLN A 28 -18.29 -9.00 17.39
CA GLN A 28 -17.96 -10.22 16.64
C GLN A 28 -18.97 -10.47 15.53
N GLN A 29 -20.27 -10.37 15.82
CA GLN A 29 -21.34 -10.55 14.84
C GLN A 29 -21.27 -9.50 13.72
N VAL A 30 -20.89 -8.26 14.05
CA VAL A 30 -20.67 -7.22 13.05
C VAL A 30 -19.52 -7.60 12.10
N ILE A 31 -18.41 -8.11 12.64
CA ILE A 31 -17.25 -8.52 11.83
C ILE A 31 -17.55 -9.74 10.96
N GLU A 32 -18.31 -10.70 11.49
CA GLU A 32 -18.69 -11.91 10.74
C GLU A 32 -19.67 -11.61 9.60
N ARG A 33 -20.65 -10.71 9.81
CA ARG A 33 -21.67 -10.38 8.81
C ARG A 33 -21.21 -9.36 7.78
N TYR A 34 -20.47 -8.34 8.21
CA TYR A 34 -20.14 -7.18 7.39
C TYR A 34 -18.63 -7.04 7.09
N GLY A 35 -17.81 -7.93 7.65
CA GLY A 35 -16.37 -7.92 7.44
C GLY A 35 -15.59 -7.03 8.41
N LYS A 36 -14.28 -7.00 8.22
CA LYS A 36 -13.38 -6.21 9.07
C LYS A 36 -13.56 -4.71 8.79
N PRO A 37 -13.56 -3.86 9.83
CA PRO A 37 -13.73 -2.44 9.64
C PRO A 37 -12.48 -1.85 8.95
N GLU A 38 -12.69 -1.03 7.93
CA GLU A 38 -11.60 -0.49 7.13
C GLU A 38 -10.96 0.72 7.82
N SER A 39 -9.62 0.73 7.87
CA SER A 39 -8.87 1.90 8.32
C SER A 39 -9.01 3.02 7.30
N PHE A 40 -9.56 4.15 7.73
CA PHE A 40 -9.75 5.33 6.88
C PHE A 40 -8.42 5.98 6.47
N PHE A 41 -7.36 5.77 7.26
CA PHE A 41 -6.02 6.17 6.87
C PHE A 41 -5.63 5.44 5.59
N MET A 42 -5.56 6.19 4.49
CA MET A 42 -4.97 5.81 3.20
C MET A 42 -5.88 5.12 2.16
N GLU A 43 -7.18 5.43 2.07
CA GLU A 43 -7.94 5.07 0.85
C GLU A 43 -7.28 5.66 -0.41
N PHE A 44 -6.74 6.88 -0.30
CA PHE A 44 -5.96 7.49 -1.39
C PHE A 44 -4.65 6.72 -1.63
N ALA A 45 -3.89 6.37 -0.59
CA ALA A 45 -2.60 5.72 -0.79
C ALA A 45 -2.74 4.28 -1.30
N LYS A 46 -3.80 3.54 -0.93
CA LYS A 46 -4.09 2.21 -1.49
C LYS A 46 -4.16 2.24 -3.03
N LYS A 47 -4.81 3.25 -3.62
CA LYS A 47 -4.87 3.41 -5.09
C LYS A 47 -3.49 3.62 -5.74
N TYR A 48 -2.52 4.15 -5.00
CA TYR A 48 -1.17 4.42 -5.49
C TYR A 48 -0.15 3.34 -5.14
N VAL A 49 -0.45 2.42 -4.22
CA VAL A 49 0.43 1.28 -3.92
C VAL A 49 0.52 0.33 -5.13
N ASP A 50 -0.61 0.08 -5.80
CA ASP A 50 -0.63 -0.75 -7.01
C ASP A 50 -0.02 -0.04 -8.24
N SER A 51 0.09 1.29 -8.19
CA SER A 51 0.72 2.10 -9.24
C SER A 51 2.18 2.43 -8.95
N ALA A 52 2.81 1.78 -7.96
CA ALA A 52 4.24 1.93 -7.74
C ALA A 52 4.96 1.69 -9.08
N PRO A 53 5.85 2.59 -9.54
CA PRO A 53 6.49 2.44 -10.83
C PRO A 53 7.39 1.21 -10.77
N VAL A 54 6.86 0.07 -11.23
CA VAL A 54 7.63 -1.15 -11.40
C VAL A 54 8.62 -0.85 -12.53
N ILE A 55 9.89 -0.67 -12.16
CA ILE A 55 10.97 -0.58 -13.14
C ILE A 55 10.83 -1.80 -14.06
N ARG A 56 10.59 -1.57 -15.35
CA ARG A 56 10.43 -2.68 -16.29
C ARG A 56 11.72 -3.49 -16.28
N LYS A 57 11.62 -4.82 -16.43
CA LYS A 57 12.78 -5.73 -16.44
C LYS A 57 13.90 -5.25 -17.39
N ARG A 58 13.53 -4.71 -18.55
CA ARG A 58 14.48 -4.11 -19.51
C ARG A 58 15.27 -2.93 -18.94
N ASP A 59 14.62 -2.04 -18.19
CA ASP A 59 15.19 -0.79 -17.70
C ASP A 59 16.12 -1.10 -16.52
N PHE A 60 15.75 -2.10 -15.70
CA PHE A 60 16.62 -2.67 -14.68
C PHE A 60 17.90 -3.27 -15.28
N VAL A 61 17.78 -4.17 -16.27
CA VAL A 61 18.95 -4.78 -16.93
C VAL A 61 19.87 -3.73 -17.57
N ASN A 62 19.30 -2.72 -18.24
CA ASN A 62 20.08 -1.63 -18.83
C ASN A 62 20.85 -0.83 -17.77
N SER A 63 20.21 -0.52 -16.63
CA SER A 63 20.88 0.16 -15.52
C SER A 63 22.04 -0.66 -14.96
N GLN A 64 21.86 -1.98 -14.83
CA GLN A 64 22.88 -2.89 -14.32
C GLN A 64 24.09 -2.97 -15.26
N LEU A 65 23.86 -3.11 -16.57
CA LEU A 65 24.92 -3.10 -17.58
C LEU A 65 25.69 -1.78 -17.60
N LEU A 66 25.00 -0.64 -17.44
CA LEU A 66 25.64 0.67 -17.33
C LEU A 66 26.50 0.77 -16.07
N THR A 67 26.00 0.34 -14.91
CA THR A 67 26.77 0.35 -13.67
C THR A 67 28.00 -0.55 -13.74
N ASP A 68 27.86 -1.74 -14.33
CA ASP A 68 28.97 -2.68 -14.52
C ASP A 68 30.03 -2.09 -15.46
N ARG A 69 29.60 -1.44 -16.55
CA ARG A 69 30.51 -0.71 -17.46
C ARG A 69 31.21 0.45 -16.76
N ILE A 70 30.55 1.16 -15.85
CA ILE A 70 31.18 2.27 -15.08
C ILE A 70 32.22 1.72 -14.10
N ARG A 71 31.90 0.59 -13.45
CA ARG A 71 32.77 -0.04 -12.44
C ARG A 71 33.87 -0.92 -13.01
N SER A 72 33.80 -1.30 -14.29
CA SER A 72 34.82 -2.13 -14.92
C SER A 72 36.18 -1.43 -14.92
N LYS A 73 37.18 -2.04 -14.24
CA LYS A 73 38.55 -1.53 -14.12
C LYS A 73 39.34 -1.50 -15.44
N THR A 74 38.80 -2.09 -16.51
CA THR A 74 39.47 -2.29 -17.81
C THR A 74 39.14 -1.23 -18.86
N ARG A 75 38.56 -0.08 -18.48
CA ARG A 75 38.26 0.99 -19.44
C ARG A 75 39.53 1.56 -20.06
N LYS A 76 39.77 1.25 -21.34
CA LYS A 76 40.50 2.15 -22.24
C LYS A 76 39.48 3.19 -22.70
N PHE A 77 39.48 4.36 -22.07
CA PHE A 77 38.80 5.50 -22.66
C PHE A 77 39.62 5.88 -23.90
N HIS A 78 39.13 5.56 -25.09
CA HIS A 78 39.61 6.23 -26.29
C HIS A 78 39.10 7.65 -26.21
N ILE A 79 39.96 8.54 -25.70
CA ILE A 79 39.80 9.97 -25.86
C ILE A 79 40.34 10.25 -27.25
N ASP A 80 39.45 10.29 -28.25
CA ASP A 80 39.80 10.86 -29.54
C ASP A 80 40.06 12.35 -29.30
N ARG A 81 41.28 12.76 -29.62
CA ARG A 81 41.85 14.08 -29.35
C ARG A 81 41.53 15.05 -30.49
#